data_AF-A0A4S4LP93-F1
#
_entry.id   AF-A0A4S4LP93-F1
#
_cell.length_a   1.000
_cell.length_b   1.000
_cell.length_c   1.000
_cell.angle_alpha   90.00
_cell.angle_beta   90.00
_cell.angle_gamma   90.00
#
_symmetry.space_group_name_H-M   'P 1'
#
loop_
_entity.id
_entity.type
_entity.pdbx_description
1 polymer ?
#
loop_
_entity_poly.entity_id
_entity_poly.type
_entity_poly.pdbx_seq_one_letter_code
_entity_poly.pdbx_strand_id
1 'polypeptide(L)'
;MTLMQPVVAAYSNVSYDSLETAIFPSYFHGKCQRFSKDGQDPPGCPDPDCPVVCGTPGSLVHFYPTLRYIAFNSTRETLTDIMKTGSPAYVQVEERIKNAQLQARGGTAQAKDAGMDRAGSPLDVGDHSHAYSFGKHAHAHGRHFGTLLGRRGAFNKRPRETPSDMTLAQIVEETGSLLEKACGGNANDDTSGLPDCSWETNMKKYILSFN
;
A
#
# COMPACT_ATOMS: atom_id res chain seq x y z
N MET A 1 3.27 7.32 3.16
CA MET A 1 2.76 6.25 2.28
C MET A 1 3.83 5.87 1.23
N THR A 2 4.91 5.20 1.62
CA THR A 2 6.09 4.97 0.74
C THR A 2 6.24 3.54 0.23
N LEU A 3 5.60 2.55 0.87
CA LEU A 3 5.76 1.13 0.53
C LEU A 3 5.13 0.78 -0.83
N MET A 4 3.90 1.22 -1.07
CA MET A 4 3.15 0.93 -2.31
C MET A 4 3.47 1.87 -3.48
N GLN A 5 4.39 2.83 -3.30
CA GLN A 5 4.75 3.78 -4.35
C GLN A 5 5.16 3.12 -5.68
N PRO A 6 5.89 1.98 -5.71
CA PRO A 6 6.22 1.31 -6.96
C PRO A 6 4.98 0.87 -7.74
N VAL A 7 3.94 0.38 -7.06
CA VAL A 7 2.67 -0.04 -7.69
C VAL A 7 1.92 1.17 -8.23
N VAL A 8 1.82 2.24 -7.44
CA VAL A 8 1.16 3.48 -7.87
C VAL A 8 1.86 4.06 -9.11
N ALA A 9 3.19 4.12 -9.09
CA ALA A 9 3.97 4.63 -10.23
C ALA A 9 3.81 3.74 -11.47
N ALA A 10 3.88 2.42 -11.30
CA ALA A 10 3.66 1.48 -12.41
C ALA A 10 2.25 1.62 -13.00
N TYR A 11 1.22 1.78 -12.16
CA TYR A 11 -0.15 1.98 -12.62
C TYR A 11 -0.29 3.30 -13.36
N SER A 12 0.20 4.41 -12.80
CA SER A 12 0.16 5.72 -13.47
C SER A 12 0.82 5.68 -14.85
N ASN A 13 1.91 4.94 -15.02
CA ASN A 13 2.63 4.84 -16.29
C ASN A 13 1.86 4.09 -17.38
N VAL A 14 0.93 3.19 -17.05
CA VAL A 14 0.21 2.35 -18.03
C VAL A 14 -1.29 2.64 -18.09
N SER A 15 -1.84 3.31 -17.07
CA SER A 15 -3.28 3.49 -16.90
C SER A 15 -3.94 4.23 -18.06
N TYR A 16 -3.28 5.26 -18.60
CA TYR A 16 -3.82 6.03 -19.71
C TYR A 16 -3.97 5.16 -20.96
N ASP A 17 -2.90 4.52 -21.43
CA ASP A 17 -2.94 3.68 -22.64
C ASP A 17 -3.88 2.47 -22.47
N SER A 18 -3.88 1.86 -21.27
CA SER A 18 -4.75 0.73 -20.94
C SER A 18 -6.23 1.13 -21.00
N LEU A 19 -6.60 2.25 -20.37
CA LEU A 19 -7.98 2.76 -20.38
C LEU A 19 -8.37 3.28 -21.76
N GLU A 20 -7.50 4.01 -22.46
CA GLU A 20 -7.76 4.48 -23.81
C GLU A 20 -8.10 3.28 -24.68
N THR A 21 -7.25 2.23 -24.68
CA THR A 21 -7.46 1.02 -25.49
C THR A 21 -8.72 0.24 -25.09
N ALA A 22 -8.98 0.11 -23.77
CA ALA A 22 -10.13 -0.61 -23.25
C ALA A 22 -11.45 0.10 -23.56
N ILE A 23 -11.46 1.43 -23.59
CA ILE A 23 -12.64 2.23 -23.92
C ILE A 23 -12.77 2.37 -25.45
N PHE A 24 -11.67 2.69 -26.12
CA PHE A 24 -11.54 2.96 -27.56
C PHE A 24 -10.39 2.13 -28.19
N PRO A 25 -10.59 1.38 -29.28
CA PRO A 25 -11.80 1.25 -30.08
C PRO A 25 -12.72 0.10 -29.61
N SER A 26 -12.52 -0.44 -28.40
CA SER A 26 -13.18 -1.68 -27.95
C SER A 26 -14.71 -1.58 -27.94
N TYR A 27 -15.30 -0.80 -27.03
CA TYR A 27 -16.75 -0.61 -26.99
C TYR A 27 -17.16 0.67 -27.71
N PHE A 28 -16.51 1.78 -27.40
CA PHE A 28 -16.76 3.05 -28.06
C PHE A 28 -15.86 3.16 -29.29
N HIS A 29 -16.46 3.21 -30.48
CA HIS A 29 -15.71 3.17 -31.72
C HIS A 29 -16.23 4.19 -32.74
N GLY A 30 -15.30 4.70 -33.56
CA GLY A 30 -15.61 5.57 -34.68
C GLY A 30 -16.09 6.99 -34.31
N LYS A 31 -16.26 7.82 -35.34
CA LYS A 31 -16.92 9.13 -35.25
C LYS A 31 -18.43 8.91 -35.40
N CYS A 32 -19.26 9.63 -34.63
CA CYS A 32 -20.73 9.62 -34.76
C CYS A 32 -21.28 10.19 -36.09
N GLN A 33 -20.48 10.26 -37.17
CA GLN A 33 -20.92 10.75 -38.47
C GLN A 33 -21.21 9.59 -39.43
N ARG A 34 -22.43 9.03 -39.37
CA ARG A 34 -22.98 8.20 -40.45
C ARG A 34 -24.50 8.26 -40.66
N PHE A 35 -25.28 8.92 -39.79
CA PHE A 35 -26.75 8.82 -39.84
C PHE A 35 -27.49 9.89 -40.63
N SER A 36 -26.80 10.81 -41.29
CA SER A 36 -27.41 11.51 -42.41
C SER A 36 -26.59 11.29 -43.67
N LYS A 37 -27.20 10.53 -44.58
CA LYS A 37 -26.81 10.53 -45.99
C LYS A 37 -26.94 11.94 -46.61
N ASP A 38 -27.56 12.88 -45.90
CA ASP A 38 -27.94 14.23 -46.34
C ASP A 38 -27.19 15.34 -45.57
N GLY A 39 -26.26 14.99 -44.67
CA GLY A 39 -25.51 15.95 -43.85
C GLY A 39 -26.30 16.69 -42.76
N GLN A 40 -27.51 16.22 -42.41
CA GLN A 40 -28.29 16.74 -41.28
C GLN A 40 -28.02 15.96 -40.00
N ASP A 41 -27.99 16.64 -38.86
CA ASP A 41 -27.86 15.96 -37.58
C ASP A 41 -29.09 15.06 -37.30
N PRO A 42 -28.91 13.83 -36.80
CA PRO A 42 -30.05 12.98 -36.46
C PRO A 42 -30.92 13.68 -35.40
N PRO A 43 -32.24 13.47 -35.41
CA PRO A 43 -33.11 13.95 -34.34
C PRO A 43 -32.57 13.46 -32.99
N GLY A 44 -32.18 14.40 -32.11
CA GLY A 44 -31.46 14.10 -30.86
C GLY A 44 -30.01 14.57 -30.82
N CYS A 45 -29.51 15.25 -31.83
CA CYS A 45 -28.31 16.09 -31.73
C CYS A 45 -28.74 17.57 -31.81
N PRO A 46 -28.32 18.46 -30.89
CA PRO A 46 -27.40 18.28 -29.78
C PRO A 46 -28.17 18.00 -28.47
N ASP A 47 -28.77 16.82 -28.35
CA ASP A 47 -29.17 16.31 -27.03
C ASP A 47 -27.94 15.63 -26.42
N PRO A 48 -27.53 15.95 -25.17
CA PRO A 48 -26.41 15.28 -24.49
C PRO A 48 -26.59 13.77 -24.31
N ASP A 49 -27.73 13.20 -24.69
CA ASP A 49 -28.04 11.78 -24.64
C ASP A 49 -28.08 11.17 -26.05
N CYS A 50 -27.03 10.41 -26.42
CA CYS A 50 -26.92 9.79 -27.75
C CYS A 50 -26.94 8.25 -27.66
N PRO A 51 -27.99 7.57 -28.14
CA PRO A 51 -28.08 6.10 -28.08
C PRO A 51 -27.21 5.38 -29.11
N VAL A 52 -26.49 6.11 -29.95
CA VAL A 52 -25.51 5.52 -30.88
C VAL A 52 -24.23 5.27 -30.12
N VAL A 53 -23.72 4.03 -30.13
CA VAL A 53 -22.40 3.71 -29.55
C VAL A 53 -21.30 4.29 -30.45
N CYS A 54 -20.63 5.35 -29.98
CA CYS A 54 -19.52 5.98 -30.68
C CYS A 54 -18.62 6.73 -29.69
N GLY A 55 -17.49 7.28 -30.13
CA GLY A 55 -16.57 8.00 -29.24
C GLY A 55 -16.97 9.42 -28.83
N THR A 56 -18.23 9.86 -29.00
CA THR A 56 -18.64 11.23 -28.66
C THR A 56 -19.04 11.38 -27.19
N PRO A 57 -18.95 12.60 -26.62
CA PRO A 57 -19.41 12.85 -25.26
C PRO A 57 -20.84 12.40 -24.97
N GLY A 58 -21.79 12.65 -25.89
CA GLY A 58 -23.19 12.25 -25.69
C GLY A 58 -23.39 10.73 -25.64
N SER A 59 -22.62 9.97 -26.43
CA SER A 59 -22.64 8.51 -26.40
C SER A 59 -22.05 7.95 -25.11
N LEU A 60 -20.92 8.53 -24.66
CA LEU A 60 -20.28 8.16 -23.39
C LEU A 60 -21.20 8.42 -22.18
N VAL A 61 -21.99 9.49 -22.23
CA VAL A 61 -22.99 9.80 -21.20
C VAL A 61 -24.19 8.83 -21.24
N HIS A 62 -24.71 8.54 -22.43
CA HIS A 62 -25.82 7.58 -22.59
C HIS A 62 -25.43 6.20 -22.05
N PHE A 63 -24.25 5.70 -22.44
CA PHE A 63 -23.73 4.39 -22.03
C PHE A 63 -22.79 4.47 -20.81
N TYR A 64 -23.02 5.43 -19.90
CA TYR A 64 -22.14 5.62 -18.75
C TYR A 64 -21.95 4.37 -17.86
N PRO A 65 -22.98 3.54 -17.58
CA PRO A 65 -22.77 2.29 -16.84
C PRO A 65 -21.76 1.37 -17.53
N THR A 66 -21.82 1.25 -18.85
CA THR A 66 -20.84 0.48 -19.64
C THR A 66 -19.45 1.10 -19.59
N LEU A 67 -19.33 2.42 -19.75
CA LEU A 67 -18.05 3.14 -19.63
C LEU A 67 -17.39 2.88 -18.27
N ARG A 68 -18.16 2.98 -17.19
CA ARG A 68 -17.69 2.74 -15.82
C ARG A 68 -17.25 1.29 -15.61
N TYR A 69 -18.03 0.34 -16.11
CA TYR A 69 -17.69 -1.08 -16.06
C TYR A 69 -16.38 -1.39 -16.77
N ILE A 70 -16.19 -0.88 -18.00
CA ILE A 70 -14.95 -1.03 -18.77
C ILE A 70 -13.75 -0.47 -18.00
N ALA A 71 -13.88 0.77 -17.49
CA ALA A 71 -12.81 1.42 -16.77
C ALA A 71 -12.42 0.68 -15.48
N PHE A 72 -13.41 0.16 -14.75
CA PHE A 72 -13.17 -0.64 -13.56
C PHE A 72 -12.43 -1.94 -13.88
N ASN A 73 -12.92 -2.73 -14.85
CA ASN A 73 -12.30 -4.00 -15.19
C ASN A 73 -10.88 -3.83 -15.73
N SER A 74 -10.66 -2.87 -16.63
CA SER A 74 -9.32 -2.53 -17.12
C SER A 74 -8.39 -2.16 -15.98
N THR A 75 -8.87 -1.35 -15.01
CA THR A 75 -8.09 -0.98 -13.83
C THR A 75 -7.77 -2.18 -12.94
N ARG A 76 -8.76 -3.04 -12.67
CA ARG A 76 -8.62 -4.26 -11.86
C ARG A 76 -7.59 -5.21 -12.47
N GLU A 77 -7.67 -5.47 -13.77
CA GLU A 77 -6.73 -6.31 -14.50
C GLU A 77 -5.33 -5.70 -14.50
N THR A 78 -5.21 -4.41 -14.83
CA THR A 78 -3.93 -3.69 -14.83
C THR A 78 -3.25 -3.75 -13.46
N LEU A 79 -3.99 -3.51 -12.38
CA LEU A 79 -3.46 -3.61 -11.02
C LEU A 79 -3.02 -5.04 -10.70
N THR A 80 -3.85 -6.04 -11.05
CA THR A 80 -3.52 -7.45 -10.83
C THR A 80 -2.21 -7.84 -11.51
N ASP A 81 -2.00 -7.40 -12.75
CA ASP A 81 -0.77 -7.66 -13.49
C ASP A 81 0.45 -6.94 -12.90
N ILE A 82 0.29 -5.67 -12.52
CA ILE A 82 1.35 -4.88 -11.87
C ILE A 82 1.74 -5.48 -10.53
N MET A 83 0.81 -6.04 -9.78
CA MET A 83 1.08 -6.59 -8.46
C MET A 83 1.37 -8.10 -8.48
N LYS A 84 1.26 -8.76 -9.63
CA LYS A 84 1.57 -10.19 -9.78
C LYS A 84 2.96 -10.53 -9.23
N THR A 85 3.06 -11.64 -8.50
CA THR A 85 4.33 -12.11 -7.95
C THR A 85 5.41 -12.18 -9.04
N GLY A 86 6.56 -11.56 -8.76
CA GLY A 86 7.69 -11.46 -9.70
C GLY A 86 7.62 -10.27 -10.67
N SER A 87 6.54 -9.49 -10.68
CA SER A 87 6.51 -8.24 -11.44
C SER A 87 7.55 -7.23 -10.90
N PRO A 88 8.02 -6.29 -11.72
CA PRO A 88 8.98 -5.28 -11.27
C PRO A 88 8.49 -4.42 -10.10
N ALA A 89 7.19 -4.10 -10.06
CA ALA A 89 6.61 -3.31 -8.97
C ALA A 89 6.46 -4.15 -7.70
N TYR A 90 6.03 -5.40 -7.81
CA TYR A 90 5.91 -6.31 -6.67
C TYR A 90 7.26 -6.53 -5.98
N VAL A 91 8.32 -6.81 -6.74
CA VAL A 91 9.68 -7.02 -6.20
C VAL A 91 10.16 -5.79 -5.42
N GLN A 92 9.92 -4.58 -5.94
CA GLN A 92 10.26 -3.35 -5.23
C GLN A 92 9.46 -3.15 -3.94
N VAL A 93 8.18 -3.50 -3.92
CA VAL A 93 7.36 -3.44 -2.69
C VAL A 93 7.90 -4.44 -1.66
N GLU A 94 8.19 -5.66 -2.09
CA GLU A 94 8.71 -6.71 -1.21
C GLU A 94 10.06 -6.29 -0.58
N GLU A 95 10.97 -5.73 -1.37
CA GLU A 95 12.24 -5.21 -0.90
C GLU A 95 12.06 -4.06 0.10
N ARG A 96 11.16 -3.11 -0.18
CA ARG A 96 10.84 -2.00 0.73
C ARG A 96 10.30 -2.51 2.07
N ILE A 97 9.46 -3.54 2.06
CA ILE A 97 8.93 -4.17 3.28
C ILE A 97 10.07 -4.83 4.06
N LYS A 98 10.92 -5.64 3.41
CA LYS A 98 12.08 -6.29 4.03
C LYS A 98 13.01 -5.26 4.69
N ASN A 99 13.33 -4.18 3.98
CA ASN A 99 14.19 -3.11 4.48
C ASN A 99 13.57 -2.37 5.67
N ALA A 100 12.26 -2.06 5.62
CA ALA A 100 11.55 -1.42 6.73
C ALA A 100 11.54 -2.31 7.99
N GLN A 101 11.37 -3.62 7.83
CA GLN A 101 11.42 -4.58 8.95
C GLN A 101 12.82 -4.67 9.57
N LEU A 102 13.88 -4.67 8.74
CA LEU A 102 15.27 -4.65 9.22
C LEU A 102 15.58 -3.39 10.03
N GLN A 103 15.13 -2.22 9.54
CA GLN A 103 15.30 -0.95 10.26
C GLN A 103 14.55 -0.94 11.60
N ALA A 104 13.32 -1.44 11.64
CA ALA A 104 12.54 -1.55 12.87
C ALA A 104 13.21 -2.45 13.93
N ARG A 105 13.90 -3.52 13.48
CA ARG A 105 14.66 -4.41 14.36
C ARG A 105 15.99 -3.81 14.82
N GLY A 106 16.71 -3.11 13.93
CA GLY A 106 17.99 -2.46 14.26
C GLY A 106 17.88 -1.25 15.19
N GLY A 107 16.75 -0.54 15.17
CA GLY A 107 16.53 0.68 15.97
C GLY A 107 16.32 0.47 17.47
N THR A 108 16.19 -0.77 17.96
CA THR A 108 16.01 -1.06 19.40
C THR A 108 17.31 -1.39 20.15
N ALA A 109 18.43 -1.55 19.45
CA ALA A 109 19.71 -1.94 20.06
C ALA A 109 20.57 -0.76 20.58
N GLN A 110 20.25 0.49 20.22
CA GLN A 110 21.11 1.66 20.54
C GLN A 110 20.61 2.56 21.68
N ALA A 111 19.51 2.22 22.37
CA ALA A 111 18.89 3.11 23.37
C ALA A 111 19.11 2.68 24.85
N LYS A 112 20.10 1.84 25.17
CA LYS A 112 20.29 1.35 26.56
C LYS A 112 21.68 1.46 27.17
N ASP A 113 22.63 2.18 26.54
CA ASP A 113 23.98 2.32 27.12
C ASP A 113 24.46 3.78 27.26
N ALA A 114 23.53 4.73 27.35
CA ALA A 114 23.83 6.12 27.69
C ALA A 114 23.23 6.46 29.06
N GLY A 115 23.92 6.06 30.13
CA GLY A 115 23.46 6.36 31.48
C GLY A 115 24.40 5.88 32.59
N MET A 116 25.71 6.16 32.48
CA MET A 116 26.64 6.05 33.60
C MET A 116 27.52 7.31 33.66
N ASP A 117 27.22 8.13 34.68
CA ASP A 117 28.09 9.06 35.40
C ASP A 117 29.03 10.01 34.64
N ARG A 118 28.78 11.32 34.78
CA ARG A 118 29.74 12.31 35.34
C ARG A 118 29.28 13.75 35.13
N ALA A 119 28.98 14.44 36.23
CA ALA A 119 29.10 15.89 36.32
C ALA A 119 29.65 16.24 37.71
N GLY A 120 30.88 16.77 37.73
CA GLY A 120 31.58 17.20 38.94
C GLY A 120 33.08 17.35 38.67
N SER A 121 33.48 18.51 38.16
CA SER A 121 34.87 18.98 38.00
C SER A 121 35.06 20.22 38.92
N PRO A 122 36.24 20.85 39.00
CA PRO A 122 37.62 20.37 39.16
C PRO A 122 38.39 21.16 40.25
N LEU A 123 39.68 20.81 40.46
CA LEU A 123 40.84 21.65 40.85
C LEU A 123 41.70 20.96 41.93
N ASP A 124 42.95 20.60 41.61
CA ASP A 124 44.15 21.33 42.07
C ASP A 124 45.44 20.55 41.76
N VAL A 125 46.55 21.28 41.67
CA VAL A 125 47.87 20.94 41.13
C VAL A 125 48.83 20.48 42.24
N GLY A 126 49.73 19.53 41.95
CA GLY A 126 50.95 19.28 42.74
C GLY A 126 51.26 17.77 42.83
N ASP A 127 52.22 17.21 42.10
CA ASP A 127 53.68 17.30 42.22
C ASP A 127 54.31 16.16 43.05
N HIS A 128 55.40 15.62 42.49
CA HIS A 128 56.46 14.76 43.01
C HIS A 128 56.21 13.45 43.81
N SER A 129 56.57 12.34 43.14
CA SER A 129 57.63 11.38 43.50
C SER A 129 57.50 10.42 44.72
N HIS A 130 57.90 9.17 44.45
CA HIS A 130 58.38 8.10 45.37
C HIS A 130 57.39 7.38 46.30
N ALA A 131 57.25 6.06 46.13
CA ALA A 131 57.84 5.03 47.01
C ALA A 131 57.01 3.73 47.16
N TYR A 132 57.66 2.63 46.78
CA TYR A 132 57.70 1.29 47.38
C TYR A 132 56.66 0.83 48.43
N SER A 133 55.95 -0.24 48.06
CA SER A 133 56.03 -1.62 48.61
C SER A 133 55.54 -2.01 50.02
N PHE A 134 55.02 -3.25 50.02
CA PHE A 134 54.97 -4.28 51.06
C PHE A 134 53.89 -4.29 52.17
N GLY A 135 53.08 -5.35 52.08
CA GLY A 135 52.68 -6.22 53.20
C GLY A 135 51.29 -5.97 53.77
N LYS A 136 50.60 -6.90 54.42
CA LYS A 136 50.81 -8.33 54.72
C LYS A 136 49.56 -8.74 55.56
N HIS A 137 49.06 -9.98 55.36
CA HIS A 137 48.30 -10.86 56.31
C HIS A 137 47.00 -10.33 56.97
N ALA A 138 45.80 -10.89 56.72
CA ALA A 138 45.22 -12.21 57.07
C ALA A 138 44.40 -12.21 58.38
N HIS A 139 43.45 -13.17 58.45
CA HIS A 139 42.49 -13.55 59.51
C HIS A 139 41.12 -12.85 59.43
N ALA A 140 39.93 -13.46 59.23
CA ALA A 140 39.32 -14.79 59.38
C ALA A 140 38.15 -14.72 60.38
N HIS A 141 37.14 -15.58 60.14
CA HIS A 141 35.89 -15.82 60.89
C HIS A 141 34.74 -14.84 60.59
N GLY A 142 33.55 -15.25 60.17
CA GLY A 142 32.95 -16.56 59.97
C GLY A 142 31.43 -16.46 60.18
N ARG A 143 30.63 -17.12 59.34
CA ARG A 143 29.54 -18.04 59.71
C ARG A 143 28.48 -18.19 58.61
N HIS A 144 28.17 -19.46 58.39
CA HIS A 144 27.14 -20.03 57.54
C HIS A 144 25.71 -19.65 57.97
N PHE A 145 24.83 -19.49 56.99
CA PHE A 145 23.45 -20.00 56.93
C PHE A 145 23.10 -20.01 55.42
N GLY A 146 22.82 -21.14 54.77
CA GLY A 146 21.62 -21.95 54.98
C GLY A 146 20.68 -21.70 53.79
N THR A 147 20.68 -22.65 52.86
CA THR A 147 19.85 -22.79 51.65
C THR A 147 18.37 -22.43 51.82
N LEU A 148 17.79 -21.74 50.83
CA LEU A 148 16.37 -21.86 50.50
C LEU A 148 16.16 -21.80 48.98
N LEU A 149 15.73 -22.95 48.46
CA LEU A 149 15.26 -23.21 47.11
C LEU A 149 14.04 -22.33 46.80
N GLY A 150 14.27 -21.16 46.22
CA GLY A 150 13.24 -20.34 45.59
C GLY A 150 12.94 -20.83 44.18
N ARG A 151 12.10 -21.86 44.08
CA ARG A 151 11.51 -22.39 42.84
C ARG A 151 10.68 -21.30 42.15
N ARG A 152 11.33 -20.41 41.39
CA ARG A 152 10.64 -19.46 40.51
C ARG A 152 10.04 -20.26 39.35
N GLY A 153 8.73 -20.43 39.42
CA GLY A 153 7.94 -21.06 38.37
C GLY A 153 8.28 -20.45 37.02
N ALA A 154 8.76 -21.30 36.11
CA ALA A 154 8.81 -21.01 34.70
C ALA A 154 7.37 -20.77 34.25
N PHE A 155 6.99 -19.50 34.15
CA PHE A 155 5.82 -19.09 33.37
C PHE A 155 6.12 -19.49 31.94
N ASN A 156 5.66 -20.69 31.58
CA ASN A 156 5.61 -21.19 30.23
C ASN A 156 4.56 -20.33 29.50
N LYS A 157 4.96 -19.13 29.07
CA LYS A 157 4.19 -18.34 28.11
C LYS A 157 4.15 -19.19 26.85
N ARG A 158 3.02 -19.88 26.66
CA ARG A 158 2.68 -20.48 25.37
C ARG A 158 2.99 -19.43 24.30
N PRO A 159 3.71 -19.77 23.21
CA PRO A 159 3.77 -18.89 22.06
C PRO A 159 2.34 -18.52 21.74
N ARG A 160 2.03 -17.23 21.84
CA ARG A 160 0.78 -16.69 21.32
C ARG A 160 0.81 -17.07 19.85
N GLU A 161 -0.11 -17.93 19.44
CA GLU A 161 -0.35 -18.21 18.02
C GLU A 161 -0.51 -16.84 17.36
N THR A 162 0.51 -16.45 16.60
CA THR A 162 0.43 -15.28 15.75
C THR A 162 -0.68 -15.56 14.75
N PRO A 163 -1.65 -14.64 14.56
CA PRO A 163 -2.58 -14.75 13.45
C PRO A 163 -1.76 -15.06 12.21
N SER A 164 -2.15 -16.09 11.45
CA SER A 164 -1.50 -16.53 10.21
C SER A 164 -0.90 -15.33 9.48
N ASP A 165 0.43 -15.22 9.47
CA ASP A 165 1.15 -14.16 8.78
C ASP A 165 0.82 -14.34 7.28
N MET A 166 -0.19 -13.64 6.79
CA MET A 166 -0.48 -13.63 5.36
C MET A 166 0.76 -13.11 4.65
N THR A 167 1.20 -13.86 3.64
CA THR A 167 2.30 -13.42 2.80
C THR A 167 1.87 -12.22 1.97
N LEU A 168 2.83 -11.38 1.57
CA LEU A 168 2.55 -10.26 0.66
C LEU A 168 1.84 -10.75 -0.61
N ALA A 169 2.22 -11.90 -1.14
CA ALA A 169 1.60 -12.52 -2.30
C ALA A 169 0.09 -12.77 -2.05
N GLN A 170 -0.27 -13.35 -0.90
CA GLN A 170 -1.67 -13.60 -0.54
C GLN A 170 -2.49 -12.32 -0.42
N ILE A 171 -1.95 -11.30 0.26
CA ILE A 171 -2.62 -9.99 0.39
C ILE A 171 -2.87 -9.37 -0.99
N VAL A 172 -1.88 -9.46 -1.86
CA VAL A 172 -1.94 -8.88 -3.19
C VAL A 172 -2.90 -9.64 -4.11
N GLU A 173 -2.95 -10.98 -4.01
CA GLU A 173 -3.91 -11.81 -4.75
C GLU A 173 -5.37 -11.46 -4.40
N GLU A 174 -5.64 -11.04 -3.15
CA GLU A 174 -6.96 -10.58 -2.73
C GLU A 174 -7.32 -9.17 -3.24
N THR A 175 -6.41 -8.43 -3.88
CA THR A 175 -6.66 -7.02 -4.22
C THR A 175 -7.86 -6.85 -5.16
N GLY A 176 -8.07 -7.77 -6.10
CA GLY A 176 -9.21 -7.72 -7.02
C GLY A 176 -10.55 -7.81 -6.29
N SER A 177 -10.68 -8.75 -5.35
CA SER A 177 -11.90 -8.92 -4.55
C SER A 177 -12.08 -7.79 -3.54
N LEU A 178 -10.99 -7.24 -2.99
CA LEU A 178 -11.01 -6.07 -2.13
C LEU A 178 -11.49 -4.82 -2.90
N LEU A 179 -11.10 -4.65 -4.16
CA LEU A 179 -11.57 -3.55 -5.02
C LEU A 179 -13.07 -3.66 -5.30
N GLU A 180 -13.55 -4.84 -5.69
CA GLU A 180 -14.98 -5.09 -5.91
C GLU A 180 -15.79 -4.80 -4.64
N LYS A 181 -15.35 -5.36 -3.51
CA LYS A 181 -15.99 -5.11 -2.21
C LYS A 181 -16.00 -3.64 -1.83
N ALA A 182 -14.91 -2.91 -2.07
CA ALA A 182 -14.82 -1.47 -1.82
C ALA A 182 -15.75 -0.67 -2.73
N CYS A 183 -16.07 -1.19 -3.91
CA CYS A 183 -16.99 -0.59 -4.87
C CYS A 183 -18.45 -1.00 -4.67
N GLY A 184 -18.77 -1.76 -3.61
CA GLY A 184 -20.14 -2.07 -3.21
C GLY A 184 -20.80 -3.21 -3.98
N GLY A 185 -20.05 -4.01 -4.75
CA GLY A 185 -20.62 -5.13 -5.49
C GLY A 185 -19.63 -5.86 -6.39
N ASN A 186 -20.13 -6.74 -7.26
CA ASN A 186 -19.31 -7.51 -8.19
C ASN A 186 -19.48 -6.96 -9.61
N ALA A 187 -18.36 -6.68 -10.27
CA ALA A 187 -18.37 -6.19 -11.65
C ALA A 187 -19.06 -7.19 -12.61
N ASN A 188 -19.07 -8.48 -12.29
CA ASN A 188 -19.66 -9.51 -13.14
C ASN A 188 -21.18 -9.63 -13.03
N ASP A 189 -21.83 -8.98 -12.05
CA ASP A 189 -23.28 -9.09 -11.85
C ASP A 189 -24.04 -8.31 -12.94
N ASP A 190 -23.72 -7.02 -13.09
CA ASP A 190 -24.22 -6.15 -14.16
C ASP A 190 -23.36 -4.87 -14.28
N THR A 191 -23.62 -4.05 -15.31
CA THR A 191 -22.90 -2.76 -15.51
C THR A 191 -23.21 -1.71 -14.44
N SER A 192 -24.24 -1.93 -13.61
CA SER A 192 -24.59 -1.15 -12.41
C SER A 192 -24.00 -1.70 -11.11
N GLY A 193 -23.35 -2.86 -11.11
CA GLY A 193 -22.96 -3.66 -9.94
C GLY A 193 -21.82 -3.10 -9.09
N LEU A 194 -21.46 -1.83 -9.25
CA LEU A 194 -20.38 -1.15 -8.52
C LEU A 194 -20.84 0.23 -8.01
N PRO A 195 -21.89 0.30 -7.17
CA PRO A 195 -22.58 1.54 -6.82
C PRO A 195 -21.68 2.57 -6.10
N ASP A 196 -20.71 2.11 -5.31
CA ASP A 196 -19.87 3.00 -4.49
C ASP A 196 -18.68 3.58 -5.27
N CYS A 197 -18.31 2.97 -6.40
CA CYS A 197 -17.28 3.46 -7.31
C CYS A 197 -17.90 4.17 -8.51
N SER A 198 -18.84 5.08 -8.25
CA SER A 198 -19.49 5.89 -9.28
C SER A 198 -19.30 7.38 -9.01
N TRP A 199 -18.70 8.06 -10.00
CA TRP A 199 -18.70 9.52 -10.06
C TRP A 199 -19.68 10.03 -11.11
N GLU A 200 -20.76 9.28 -11.37
CA GLU A 200 -21.64 9.46 -12.54
C GLU A 200 -22.02 10.91 -12.80
N THR A 201 -22.58 11.61 -11.81
CA THR A 201 -23.01 13.00 -11.99
C THR A 201 -21.85 13.91 -12.39
N ASN A 202 -20.71 13.82 -11.70
CA ASN A 202 -19.55 14.68 -11.97
C ASN A 202 -18.84 14.30 -13.27
N MET A 203 -18.74 13.01 -13.56
CA MET A 203 -18.07 12.48 -14.74
C MET A 203 -18.88 12.75 -16.00
N LYS A 204 -20.20 12.54 -15.98
CA LYS A 204 -21.09 12.93 -17.09
C LYS A 204 -20.97 14.42 -17.38
N LYS A 205 -20.97 15.27 -16.34
CA LYS A 205 -20.76 16.71 -16.49
C LYS A 205 -19.40 17.05 -17.11
N TYR A 206 -18.33 16.36 -16.68
CA TYR A 206 -17.00 16.53 -17.25
C TYR A 206 -16.94 16.11 -18.73
N ILE A 207 -17.49 14.93 -19.06
CA ILE A 207 -17.57 14.42 -20.43
C ILE A 207 -18.29 15.43 -21.35
N LEU A 208 -19.44 15.93 -20.92
CA LEU A 208 -20.22 16.90 -21.70
C LEU A 208 -19.55 18.28 -21.84
N SER A 209 -18.50 18.58 -21.07
CA SER A 209 -17.72 19.81 -21.25
C SER A 209 -16.85 19.81 -22.52
N PHE A 210 -16.71 18.67 -23.18
CA PHE A 210 -15.99 18.50 -24.45
C PHE A 210 -16.90 18.53 -25.70
N ASN A 211 -18.19 18.85 -25.53
CA ASN A 211 -19.12 19.10 -26.66
C ASN A 211 -18.95 20.51 -27.24
#